data_AF-A0A7V3REC6-F1
#
_entry.id   AF-A0A7V3REC6-F1
#
_cell.length_a   1.000
_cell.length_b   1.000
_cell.length_c   1.000
_cell.angle_alpha   90.00
_cell.angle_beta   90.00
_cell.angle_gamma   90.00
#
_symmetry.space_group_name_H-M   'P 1'
#
loop_
_entity.id
_entity.type
_entity.pdbx_description
1 polymer ?
#
loop_
_entity_poly.entity_id
_entity_poly.type
_entity_poly.pdbx_seq_one_letter_code
_entity_poly.pdbx_strand_id
1 'polypeptide(L)'
;MKDVWEEIGETILDLFEGDVICTDGDGIARFSTLNQHDDLSKAISVALKTGVRVSLVHDQRRVLVLPFDVKSLKGSITLIGYEFSEETLSIFVKDVIKEFVNFTEGYQSEIPVPEEVVKAFATMKEPILCAMVEDHDNDEKVTEFLEAKGGKFLKRMESGEKIFLFDTFGIEKAPEGCKIGISKDPRPDISYHEAIAALHYGSDPSGISSYSALSPSLLIMDILKDGSKRNAINDKLKLYPELVQTLKTFFENDVSPVKTAKIMKVHRNTILNRLNKIRDLTYLDPKIFKDGVILYLILMSSEVKSD
;
A
#
# COMPACT_ATOMS: atom_id res chain seq x y z
N MET A 1 2.83 8.74 -22.26
CA MET A 1 2.99 7.53 -21.43
C MET A 1 4.31 7.72 -20.71
N LYS A 2 4.31 7.82 -19.37
CA LYS A 2 5.56 7.89 -18.62
C LYS A 2 6.31 6.57 -18.82
N ASP A 3 7.63 6.63 -18.84
CA ASP A 3 8.44 5.42 -18.92
C ASP A 3 8.25 4.65 -17.61
N VAL A 4 8.03 3.33 -17.68
CA VAL A 4 7.84 2.48 -16.48
C VAL A 4 9.02 2.61 -15.51
N TRP A 5 10.22 2.88 -16.04
CA TRP A 5 11.41 3.13 -15.25
C TRP A 5 11.37 4.44 -14.47
N GLU A 6 10.73 5.46 -15.04
CA GLU A 6 10.53 6.75 -14.40
C GLU A 6 9.51 6.62 -13.27
N GLU A 7 8.41 5.88 -13.50
CA GLU A 7 7.40 5.59 -12.46
C GLU A 7 7.98 4.76 -11.30
N ILE A 8 8.76 3.72 -11.61
CA ILE A 8 9.46 2.91 -10.60
C ILE A 8 10.45 3.78 -9.82
N GLY A 9 11.23 4.60 -10.52
CA GLY A 9 12.25 5.46 -9.93
C GLY A 9 11.67 6.50 -8.97
N GLU A 10 10.65 7.23 -9.41
CA GLU A 10 9.91 8.19 -8.58
C GLU A 10 9.28 7.50 -7.37
N THR A 11 8.63 6.35 -7.57
CA THR A 11 8.00 5.59 -6.47
C THR A 11 9.03 5.21 -5.41
N ILE A 12 10.19 4.70 -5.81
CA ILE A 12 11.25 4.28 -4.89
C ILE A 12 11.89 5.48 -4.20
N LEU A 13 12.06 6.60 -4.90
CA LEU A 13 12.59 7.84 -4.33
C LEU A 13 11.66 8.45 -3.28
N ASP A 14 10.34 8.37 -3.47
CA ASP A 14 9.34 8.83 -2.50
C ASP A 14 9.35 8.01 -1.19
N LEU A 15 10.01 6.85 -1.19
CA LEU A 15 9.92 5.84 -0.14
C LEU A 15 11.13 5.81 0.81
N PHE A 16 12.25 6.45 0.45
CA PHE A 16 13.38 6.64 1.36
C PHE A 16 14.19 7.88 1.00
N GLU A 17 14.84 8.49 1.99
CA GLU A 17 15.74 9.62 1.78
C GLU A 17 17.08 9.11 1.23
N GLY A 18 17.28 9.22 -0.08
CA GLY A 18 18.53 8.84 -0.74
C GLY A 18 18.49 9.02 -2.25
N ASP A 19 19.39 8.33 -2.96
CA ASP A 19 19.52 8.40 -4.41
C ASP A 19 19.18 7.07 -5.07
N VAL A 20 18.57 7.16 -6.27
CA VAL A 20 18.06 6.01 -7.01
C VAL A 20 18.52 6.07 -8.45
N ILE A 21 18.99 4.92 -8.96
CA ILE A 21 19.27 4.73 -10.39
C ILE A 21 18.53 3.48 -10.85
N CYS A 22 17.69 3.62 -11.88
CA CYS A 22 17.05 2.49 -12.55
C CYS A 22 17.67 2.30 -13.93
N THR A 23 18.08 1.08 -14.24
CA THR A 23 18.67 0.72 -15.54
C THR A 23 17.91 -0.41 -16.20
N ASP A 24 17.89 -0.43 -17.52
CA ASP A 24 17.37 -1.57 -18.29
C ASP A 24 18.35 -2.76 -18.31
N GLY A 25 17.99 -3.82 -19.04
CA GLY A 25 18.79 -5.05 -19.11
C GLY A 25 20.19 -4.88 -19.72
N ASP A 26 20.43 -3.77 -20.44
CA ASP A 26 21.73 -3.42 -21.02
C ASP A 26 22.56 -2.54 -20.08
N GLY A 27 22.01 -2.16 -18.92
CA GLY A 27 22.65 -1.27 -17.94
C GLY A 27 22.55 0.21 -18.31
N ILE A 28 21.69 0.57 -19.26
CA ILE A 28 21.44 1.97 -19.64
C ILE A 28 20.51 2.57 -18.61
N ALA A 29 20.91 3.69 -18.00
CA ALA A 29 20.07 4.41 -17.05
C ALA A 29 18.82 4.98 -17.74
N ARG A 30 17.67 4.63 -17.18
CA ARG A 30 16.33 5.09 -17.60
C ARG A 30 15.74 6.08 -16.60
N PHE A 31 16.19 6.02 -15.35
CA PHE A 31 15.93 6.99 -14.31
C PHE A 31 17.20 7.12 -13.44
N SER A 32 17.55 8.34 -13.04
CA SER A 32 18.71 8.59 -12.17
C SER A 32 18.56 9.92 -11.43
N THR A 33 18.78 9.92 -10.13
CA THR A 33 18.89 11.15 -9.32
C THR A 33 20.31 11.71 -9.27
N LEU A 34 21.30 10.92 -9.71
CA LEU A 34 22.71 11.30 -9.76
C LEU A 34 23.25 11.33 -11.20
N ASN A 35 24.32 12.10 -11.39
CA ASN A 35 25.14 11.98 -12.59
C ASN A 35 25.99 10.71 -12.50
N GLN A 36 26.05 9.91 -13.56
CA GLN A 36 26.69 8.59 -13.56
C GLN A 36 28.20 8.66 -13.24
N HIS A 37 28.64 7.80 -12.32
CA HIS A 37 30.06 7.57 -12.00
C HIS A 37 30.52 6.17 -12.51
N ASP A 38 31.78 6.05 -12.88
CA ASP A 38 32.36 4.86 -13.54
C ASP A 38 32.33 3.59 -12.67
N ASP A 39 32.44 3.74 -11.35
CA ASP A 39 32.42 2.66 -10.37
C ASP A 39 31.01 2.11 -10.13
N LEU A 40 29.99 2.98 -10.07
CA LEU A 40 28.58 2.57 -10.03
C LEU A 40 28.19 1.79 -11.29
N SER A 41 28.65 2.24 -12.46
CA SER A 41 28.39 1.57 -13.75
C SER A 41 28.97 0.15 -13.78
N LYS A 42 30.15 -0.06 -13.19
CA LYS A 42 30.75 -1.39 -13.04
C LYS A 42 29.94 -2.29 -12.11
N ALA A 43 29.51 -1.76 -10.96
CA ALA A 43 28.69 -2.52 -10.01
C ALA A 43 27.37 -2.98 -10.64
N ILE A 44 26.72 -2.09 -11.40
CA ILE A 44 25.51 -2.38 -12.19
C ILE A 44 25.78 -3.48 -13.21
N SER A 45 26.86 -3.36 -13.99
CA SER A 45 27.21 -4.38 -14.99
C SER A 45 27.46 -5.76 -14.36
N VAL A 46 28.12 -5.81 -13.19
CA VAL A 46 28.35 -7.07 -12.46
C VAL A 46 27.03 -7.65 -11.96
N ALA A 47 26.17 -6.83 -11.35
CA ALA A 47 24.88 -7.28 -10.85
C ALA A 47 24.00 -7.86 -11.97
N LEU A 48 23.90 -7.16 -13.10
CA LEU A 48 23.11 -7.59 -14.26
C LEU A 48 23.63 -8.89 -14.88
N LYS A 49 24.96 -9.04 -15.00
CA LYS A 49 25.58 -10.25 -15.59
C LYS A 49 25.45 -11.48 -14.70
N THR A 50 25.53 -11.28 -13.39
CA THR A 50 25.54 -12.39 -12.41
C THR A 50 24.14 -12.73 -11.90
N GLY A 51 23.19 -11.79 -11.99
CA GLY A 51 21.90 -11.89 -11.32
C GLY A 51 22.00 -11.81 -9.80
N VAL A 52 23.17 -11.43 -9.26
CA VAL A 52 23.44 -11.34 -7.82
C VAL A 52 23.43 -9.88 -7.40
N ARG A 53 22.79 -9.60 -6.25
CA ARG A 53 22.86 -8.26 -5.65
C ARG A 53 24.30 -7.87 -5.32
N VAL A 54 24.65 -6.61 -5.52
CA VAL A 54 25.99 -6.09 -5.24
C VAL A 54 25.88 -4.98 -4.21
N SER A 55 26.66 -5.06 -3.14
CA SER A 55 26.72 -4.03 -2.10
C SER A 55 28.12 -3.42 -2.07
N LEU A 56 28.20 -2.10 -1.99
CA LEU A 56 29.46 -1.35 -1.93
C LEU A 56 29.27 -0.02 -1.18
N VAL A 57 30.36 0.75 -1.05
CA VAL A 57 30.33 2.11 -0.50
C VAL A 57 30.86 3.07 -1.57
N HIS A 58 30.13 4.15 -1.82
CA HIS A 58 30.48 5.22 -2.74
C HIS A 58 30.25 6.56 -2.04
N ASP A 59 31.25 7.45 -2.03
CA ASP A 59 31.20 8.74 -1.33
C ASP A 59 30.70 8.65 0.11
N GLN A 60 31.24 7.69 0.89
CA GLN A 60 30.83 7.39 2.27
C GLN A 60 29.37 6.95 2.46
N ARG A 61 28.62 6.74 1.36
CA ARG A 61 27.24 6.27 1.37
C ARG A 61 27.19 4.80 0.96
N ARG A 62 26.29 4.05 1.61
CA ARG A 62 26.04 2.65 1.25
C ARG A 62 25.34 2.59 -0.09
N VAL A 63 25.72 1.63 -0.92
CA VAL A 63 25.14 1.40 -2.24
C VAL A 63 24.71 -0.06 -2.34
N LEU A 64 23.48 -0.28 -2.78
CA LEU A 64 22.90 -1.58 -3.02
C LEU A 64 22.37 -1.63 -4.45
N VAL A 65 22.93 -2.52 -5.26
CA VAL A 65 22.47 -2.80 -6.61
C VAL A 65 21.66 -4.09 -6.60
N LEU A 66 20.41 -3.99 -7.03
CA LEU A 66 19.44 -5.08 -7.08
C LEU A 66 19.12 -5.39 -8.54
N PRO A 67 19.72 -6.45 -9.13
CA PRO A 67 19.33 -6.90 -10.45
C PRO A 67 17.99 -7.62 -10.37
N PHE A 68 17.21 -7.54 -11.43
CA PHE A 68 15.94 -8.24 -11.55
C PHE A 68 15.64 -8.64 -12.99
N ASP A 69 14.90 -9.73 -13.11
CA ASP A 69 14.43 -10.28 -14.37
C ASP A 69 13.04 -10.88 -14.11
N VAL A 70 11.99 -10.11 -14.39
CA VAL A 70 10.61 -10.49 -14.09
C VAL A 70 9.72 -10.21 -15.30
N LYS A 71 9.13 -11.29 -15.86
CA LYS A 71 8.34 -11.26 -17.11
C LYS A 71 9.08 -10.54 -18.25
N SER A 72 8.61 -9.36 -18.65
CA SER A 72 9.15 -8.54 -19.74
C SER A 72 10.03 -7.38 -19.24
N LEU A 73 10.18 -7.21 -17.92
CA LEU A 73 10.99 -6.14 -17.32
C LEU A 73 12.28 -6.72 -16.75
N LYS A 74 13.39 -6.34 -17.37
CA LYS A 74 14.75 -6.75 -16.98
C LYS A 74 15.61 -5.52 -16.77
N GLY A 75 16.39 -5.51 -15.70
CA GLY A 75 17.30 -4.43 -15.40
C GLY A 75 17.79 -4.43 -13.96
N SER A 76 18.14 -3.26 -13.44
CA SER A 76 18.58 -3.10 -12.05
C SER A 76 18.06 -1.83 -11.40
N ILE A 77 17.90 -1.89 -10.08
CA ILE A 77 17.69 -0.72 -9.23
C ILE A 77 18.89 -0.57 -8.30
N THR A 78 19.47 0.61 -8.30
CA THR A 78 20.58 0.99 -7.43
C THR A 78 20.07 1.98 -6.40
N LEU A 79 20.20 1.64 -5.12
CA LEU A 79 19.84 2.48 -3.99
C LEU A 79 21.12 2.99 -3.33
N ILE A 80 21.17 4.28 -3.02
CA ILE A 80 22.37 4.94 -2.48
C ILE A 80 21.96 5.77 -1.26
N GLY A 81 22.73 5.66 -0.18
CA GLY A 81 22.51 6.45 1.04
C GLY A 81 21.38 5.94 1.93
N TYR A 82 21.00 4.68 1.80
CA TYR A 82 19.94 4.09 2.62
C TYR A 82 20.38 3.75 4.05
N GLU A 83 19.47 3.90 5.00
CA GLU A 83 19.67 3.52 6.41
C GLU A 83 19.13 2.12 6.75
N PHE A 84 18.28 1.56 5.88
CA PHE A 84 17.64 0.26 6.09
C PHE A 84 18.59 -0.94 5.91
N SER A 85 18.12 -2.12 6.34
CA SER A 85 18.82 -3.37 6.06
C SER A 85 18.71 -3.74 4.57
N GLU A 86 19.74 -4.38 4.02
CA GLU A 86 19.78 -4.74 2.59
C GLU A 86 18.76 -5.82 2.23
N GLU A 87 18.46 -6.74 3.16
CA GLU A 87 17.36 -7.69 3.03
C GLU A 87 16.01 -6.98 2.90
N THR A 88 15.73 -6.02 3.79
CA THR A 88 14.48 -5.24 3.78
C THR A 88 14.31 -4.49 2.46
N LEU A 89 15.36 -3.80 2.01
CA LEU A 89 15.37 -3.09 0.73
C LEU A 89 15.22 -4.03 -0.47
N SER A 90 15.83 -5.22 -0.42
CA SER A 90 15.71 -6.18 -1.51
C SER A 90 14.30 -6.70 -1.68
N ILE A 91 13.59 -6.97 -0.58
CA ILE A 91 12.20 -7.40 -0.61
C ILE A 91 11.33 -6.27 -1.11
N PHE A 92 11.52 -5.08 -0.53
CA PHE A 92 10.80 -3.88 -0.89
C PHE A 92 10.88 -3.58 -2.39
N VAL A 93 12.08 -3.50 -2.96
CA VAL A 93 12.27 -3.21 -4.38
C VAL A 93 11.68 -4.33 -5.27
N LYS A 94 11.82 -5.59 -4.87
CA LYS A 94 11.23 -6.71 -5.60
C LYS A 94 9.71 -6.65 -5.64
N ASP A 95 9.09 -6.21 -4.55
CA ASP A 95 7.63 -6.12 -4.48
C ASP A 95 7.10 -4.89 -5.25
N VAL A 96 7.82 -3.76 -5.25
CA VAL A 96 7.56 -2.64 -6.17
C VAL A 96 7.60 -3.13 -7.62
N ILE A 97 8.69 -3.79 -8.03
CA ILE A 97 8.82 -4.32 -9.40
C ILE A 97 7.67 -5.29 -9.70
N LYS A 98 7.33 -6.20 -8.78
CA LYS A 98 6.20 -7.12 -8.97
C LYS A 98 4.87 -6.39 -9.09
N GLU A 99 4.62 -5.30 -8.37
CA GLU A 99 3.37 -4.54 -8.48
C GLU A 99 3.21 -3.95 -9.89
N PHE A 100 4.30 -3.39 -10.44
CA PHE A 100 4.34 -2.92 -11.83
C PHE A 100 4.22 -4.05 -12.87
N VAL A 101 4.57 -5.30 -12.49
CA VAL A 101 4.59 -6.46 -13.40
C VAL A 101 3.39 -7.41 -13.23
N ASN A 102 2.73 -7.41 -12.07
CA ASN A 102 1.64 -8.30 -11.65
C ASN A 102 0.44 -7.48 -11.18
N PHE A 103 -0.18 -6.76 -12.12
CA PHE A 103 -1.58 -6.39 -12.00
C PHE A 103 -2.47 -7.63 -12.23
N THR A 104 -2.35 -8.65 -11.37
CA THR A 104 -3.29 -9.79 -11.19
C THR A 104 -2.61 -10.88 -10.36
N GLU A 105 -2.95 -11.01 -9.08
CA GLU A 105 -3.28 -12.29 -8.41
C GLU A 105 -3.63 -11.99 -6.95
N GLY A 106 -4.91 -12.21 -6.59
CA GLY A 106 -5.46 -11.72 -5.34
C GLY A 106 -5.32 -12.66 -4.14
N TYR A 107 -5.47 -12.06 -2.96
CA TYR A 107 -5.35 -12.66 -1.65
C TYR A 107 -6.75 -12.79 -1.03
N GLN A 108 -7.07 -13.92 -0.41
CA GLN A 108 -8.34 -14.12 0.28
C GLN A 108 -8.30 -13.49 1.69
N SER A 109 -9.31 -12.67 2.01
CA SER A 109 -9.43 -12.00 3.30
C SER A 109 -10.29 -12.78 4.32
N GLU A 110 -9.97 -12.62 5.61
CA GLU A 110 -10.69 -13.20 6.76
C GLU A 110 -11.50 -12.14 7.55
N ILE A 111 -11.61 -10.89 7.10
CA ILE A 111 -12.63 -9.98 7.68
C ILE A 111 -13.99 -10.50 7.20
N PRO A 112 -14.95 -10.76 8.11
CA PRO A 112 -16.27 -11.19 7.72
C PRO A 112 -16.90 -10.10 6.86
N VAL A 113 -16.94 -10.38 5.57
CA VAL A 113 -17.67 -9.57 4.60
C VAL A 113 -19.14 -9.64 5.01
N PRO A 114 -19.85 -8.50 5.07
CA PRO A 114 -21.28 -8.54 5.34
C PRO A 114 -21.98 -9.51 4.39
N GLU A 115 -22.81 -10.42 4.91
CA GLU A 115 -23.50 -11.41 4.08
C GLU A 115 -24.31 -10.76 2.96
N GLU A 116 -24.82 -9.55 3.20
CA GLU A 116 -25.55 -8.74 2.24
C GLU A 116 -24.70 -8.39 1.01
N VAL A 117 -23.41 -8.11 1.21
CA VAL A 117 -22.44 -7.86 0.12
C VAL A 117 -22.20 -9.14 -0.67
N VAL A 118 -21.93 -10.25 0.01
CA VAL A 118 -21.69 -11.55 -0.65
C VAL A 118 -22.91 -11.98 -1.47
N LYS A 119 -24.12 -11.86 -0.91
CA LYS A 119 -25.38 -12.20 -1.60
C LYS A 119 -25.63 -11.27 -2.79
N ALA A 120 -25.35 -9.98 -2.67
CA ALA A 120 -25.58 -9.03 -3.74
C ALA A 120 -24.63 -9.24 -4.93
N PHE A 121 -23.35 -9.57 -4.66
CA PHE A 121 -22.36 -9.89 -5.70
C PHE A 121 -22.77 -11.11 -6.54
N ALA A 122 -23.41 -12.11 -5.94
CA ALA A 122 -23.86 -13.30 -6.68
C ALA A 122 -24.86 -13.00 -7.81
N THR A 123 -25.50 -11.82 -7.78
CA THR A 123 -26.52 -11.41 -8.76
C THR A 123 -26.00 -10.50 -9.86
N MET A 124 -24.73 -10.09 -9.82
CA MET A 124 -24.16 -9.08 -10.71
C MET A 124 -22.93 -9.60 -11.45
N LYS A 125 -22.73 -9.13 -12.68
CA LYS A 125 -21.61 -9.55 -13.53
C LYS A 125 -20.36 -8.70 -13.33
N GLU A 126 -20.54 -7.39 -13.10
CA GLU A 126 -19.47 -6.42 -12.90
C GLU A 126 -19.80 -5.49 -11.72
N PRO A 127 -19.78 -6.01 -10.48
CA PRO A 127 -20.16 -5.23 -9.31
C PRO A 127 -19.15 -4.11 -9.02
N ILE A 128 -19.66 -2.91 -8.74
CA ILE A 128 -18.86 -1.81 -8.18
C ILE A 128 -19.33 -1.58 -6.75
N LEU A 129 -18.49 -1.95 -5.79
CA LEU A 129 -18.78 -1.70 -4.39
C LEU A 129 -18.40 -0.27 -4.03
N CYS A 130 -19.29 0.39 -3.31
CA CYS A 130 -19.14 1.76 -2.86
C CYS A 130 -19.30 1.79 -1.33
N ALA A 131 -18.27 2.22 -0.61
CA ALA A 131 -18.34 2.55 0.80
C ALA A 131 -18.35 4.07 0.95
N MET A 132 -19.19 4.62 1.83
CA MET A 132 -19.24 6.06 2.08
C MET A 132 -19.39 6.41 3.56
N VAL A 133 -18.90 7.58 3.92
CA VAL A 133 -19.09 8.20 5.22
C VAL A 133 -19.44 9.67 5.03
N GLU A 134 -20.24 10.21 5.94
CA GLU A 134 -20.71 11.60 5.94
C GLU A 134 -20.33 12.27 7.28
N ASP A 135 -19.92 13.54 7.22
CA ASP A 135 -19.52 14.31 8.41
C ASP A 135 -20.73 15.00 9.12
N HIS A 136 -21.97 14.87 8.60
CA HIS A 136 -23.15 15.63 9.07
C HIS A 136 -24.46 14.82 9.15
N ASP A 137 -25.36 15.29 10.02
CA ASP A 137 -26.67 14.76 10.46
C ASP A 137 -27.77 14.64 9.37
N ASN A 138 -27.42 14.50 8.09
CA ASN A 138 -28.36 14.48 6.94
C ASN A 138 -28.43 13.08 6.27
N ASP A 139 -28.49 12.04 7.10
CA ASP A 139 -28.36 10.61 6.79
C ASP A 139 -29.25 10.12 5.63
N GLU A 140 -30.48 10.63 5.55
CA GLU A 140 -31.47 10.23 4.54
C GLU A 140 -31.17 10.81 3.16
N LYS A 141 -30.77 12.08 3.06
CA LYS A 141 -30.63 12.77 1.76
C LYS A 141 -29.48 12.24 0.91
N VAL A 142 -28.39 11.82 1.54
CA VAL A 142 -27.21 11.30 0.83
C VAL A 142 -27.46 9.87 0.35
N THR A 143 -28.18 9.08 1.15
CA THR A 143 -28.63 7.73 0.77
C THR A 143 -29.55 7.80 -0.44
N GLU A 144 -30.57 8.66 -0.39
CA GLU A 144 -31.49 8.90 -1.52
C GLU A 144 -30.74 9.35 -2.78
N PHE A 145 -29.72 10.20 -2.64
CA PHE A 145 -28.90 10.64 -3.78
C PHE A 145 -28.18 9.47 -4.45
N LEU A 146 -27.52 8.60 -3.68
CA LEU A 146 -26.81 7.44 -4.25
C LEU A 146 -27.78 6.44 -4.87
N GLU A 147 -28.94 6.21 -4.25
CA GLU A 147 -29.98 5.35 -4.81
C GLU A 147 -30.56 5.90 -6.12
N ALA A 148 -30.81 7.21 -6.19
CA ALA A 148 -31.24 7.87 -7.43
C ALA A 148 -30.19 7.80 -8.55
N LYS A 149 -28.91 7.56 -8.21
CA LYS A 149 -27.80 7.35 -9.16
C LYS A 149 -27.57 5.87 -9.51
N GLY A 150 -28.48 4.98 -9.09
CA GLY A 150 -28.43 3.55 -9.39
C GLY A 150 -27.69 2.72 -8.34
N GLY A 151 -27.41 3.29 -7.17
CA GLY A 151 -26.82 2.57 -6.04
C GLY A 151 -27.85 1.73 -5.32
N LYS A 152 -27.55 0.47 -5.07
CA LYS A 152 -28.35 -0.38 -4.19
C LYS A 152 -27.76 -0.34 -2.79
N PHE A 153 -28.47 0.24 -1.83
CA PHE A 153 -28.07 0.20 -0.43
C PHE A 153 -28.04 -1.25 0.08
N LEU A 154 -26.95 -1.62 0.78
CA LEU A 154 -26.75 -2.97 1.32
C LEU A 154 -26.78 -2.97 2.84
N LYS A 155 -26.00 -2.09 3.48
CA LYS A 155 -25.81 -2.11 4.93
C LYS A 155 -25.22 -0.80 5.45
N ARG A 156 -25.59 -0.43 6.67
CA ARG A 156 -24.88 0.56 7.49
C ARG A 156 -24.05 -0.18 8.54
N MET A 157 -22.76 0.09 8.59
CA MET A 157 -21.83 -0.47 9.55
C MET A 157 -21.97 0.25 10.90
N GLU A 158 -21.60 -0.44 11.99
CA GLU A 158 -21.61 0.16 13.34
C GLU A 158 -20.65 1.36 13.44
N SER A 159 -19.57 1.34 12.66
CA SER A 159 -18.60 2.44 12.53
C SER A 159 -19.08 3.63 11.69
N GLY A 160 -20.30 3.55 11.13
CA GLY A 160 -20.95 4.66 10.42
C GLY A 160 -20.85 4.60 8.89
N GLU A 161 -20.03 3.72 8.32
CA GLU A 161 -19.94 3.57 6.87
C GLU A 161 -21.22 2.96 6.29
N LYS A 162 -21.69 3.52 5.17
CA LYS A 162 -22.79 2.95 4.38
C LYS A 162 -22.24 2.28 3.14
N ILE A 163 -22.72 1.07 2.88
CA ILE A 163 -22.28 0.22 1.78
C ILE A 163 -23.36 0.17 0.71
N PHE A 164 -22.96 0.44 -0.53
CA PHE A 164 -23.79 0.42 -1.71
C PHE A 164 -23.15 -0.44 -2.80
N LEU A 165 -23.99 -0.93 -3.71
CA LEU A 165 -23.56 -1.68 -4.88
C LEU A 165 -24.11 -1.04 -6.15
N PHE A 166 -23.25 -0.89 -7.16
CA PHE A 166 -23.61 -0.28 -8.44
C PHE A 166 -23.27 -1.24 -9.59
N ASP A 167 -24.14 -1.27 -10.60
CA ASP A 167 -23.84 -1.90 -11.91
C ASP A 167 -22.95 -0.99 -12.76
N THR A 168 -23.13 0.32 -12.63
CA THR A 168 -22.31 1.36 -13.27
C THR A 168 -22.15 2.53 -12.32
N PHE A 169 -20.93 3.06 -12.19
CA PHE A 169 -20.65 4.16 -11.29
C PHE A 169 -20.52 5.48 -12.07
N GLY A 170 -21.60 6.25 -12.10
CA GLY A 170 -21.72 7.50 -12.88
C GLY A 170 -21.68 8.77 -12.03
N ILE A 171 -21.01 8.74 -10.87
CA ILE A 171 -20.90 9.88 -9.95
C ILE A 171 -19.53 10.51 -10.13
N GLU A 172 -19.50 11.76 -10.60
CA GLU A 172 -18.24 12.49 -10.86
C GLU A 172 -17.70 13.22 -9.63
N LYS A 173 -18.57 13.56 -8.68
CA LYS A 173 -18.21 14.27 -7.45
C LYS A 173 -19.10 13.82 -6.29
N ALA A 174 -18.48 13.56 -5.14
CA ALA A 174 -19.19 13.21 -3.93
C ALA A 174 -20.02 14.43 -3.44
N PRO A 175 -21.17 14.19 -2.79
CA PRO A 175 -21.90 15.24 -2.10
C PRO A 175 -21.04 15.97 -1.07
N GLU A 176 -21.36 17.22 -0.78
CA GLU A 176 -20.62 18.02 0.19
C GLU A 176 -20.62 17.36 1.58
N GLY A 177 -19.46 17.31 2.23
CA GLY A 177 -19.28 16.63 3.52
C GLY A 177 -19.29 15.10 3.46
N CYS A 178 -19.26 14.50 2.26
CA CYS A 178 -19.20 13.06 2.07
C CYS A 178 -17.86 12.63 1.49
N LYS A 179 -17.39 11.46 1.91
CA LYS A 179 -16.29 10.74 1.27
C LYS A 179 -16.80 9.41 0.77
N ILE A 180 -16.30 9.01 -0.40
CA ILE A 180 -16.70 7.78 -1.08
C ILE A 180 -15.43 7.01 -1.47
N GLY A 181 -15.39 5.73 -1.14
CA GLY A 181 -14.41 4.76 -1.61
C GLY A 181 -15.07 3.73 -2.52
N ILE A 182 -14.46 3.45 -3.66
CA ILE A 182 -14.98 2.45 -4.62
C ILE A 182 -13.96 1.37 -4.96
N SER A 183 -14.46 0.16 -5.17
CA SER A 183 -13.73 -0.96 -5.76
C SER A 183 -14.52 -1.59 -6.92
N LYS A 184 -13.77 -2.07 -7.92
CA LYS A 184 -14.30 -2.81 -9.07
C LYS A 184 -13.83 -4.27 -9.08
N ASP A 185 -13.20 -4.75 -8.00
CA ASP A 185 -12.80 -6.16 -7.93
C ASP A 185 -14.05 -7.05 -7.92
N PRO A 186 -14.11 -8.11 -8.75
CA PRO A 186 -15.29 -8.96 -8.84
C PRO A 186 -15.48 -9.87 -7.62
N ARG A 187 -14.49 -9.96 -6.72
CA ARG A 187 -14.56 -10.79 -5.51
C ARG A 187 -15.08 -9.96 -4.34
N PRO A 188 -16.15 -10.39 -3.65
CA PRO A 188 -16.82 -9.59 -2.63
C PRO A 188 -15.93 -9.28 -1.42
N ASP A 189 -15.05 -10.21 -1.05
CA ASP A 189 -14.09 -10.02 0.02
C ASP A 189 -13.09 -8.93 -0.34
N ILE A 190 -12.44 -9.03 -1.49
CA ILE A 190 -11.45 -8.04 -1.90
C ILE A 190 -12.11 -6.68 -2.14
N SER A 191 -13.24 -6.66 -2.85
CA SER A 191 -13.98 -5.43 -3.15
C SER A 191 -14.38 -4.66 -1.90
N TYR A 192 -14.82 -5.37 -0.85
CA TYR A 192 -15.14 -4.78 0.45
C TYR A 192 -13.95 -4.07 1.10
N HIS A 193 -12.79 -4.72 1.14
CA HIS A 193 -11.60 -4.13 1.76
C HIS A 193 -11.09 -2.94 0.97
N GLU A 194 -11.05 -3.08 -0.35
CA GLU A 194 -10.60 -2.04 -1.25
C GLU A 194 -11.48 -0.80 -1.16
N ALA A 195 -12.82 -0.95 -1.15
CA ALA A 195 -13.74 0.18 -1.04
C ALA A 195 -13.60 0.90 0.32
N ILE A 196 -13.46 0.15 1.42
CA ILE A 196 -13.25 0.73 2.76
C ILE A 196 -11.90 1.45 2.85
N ALA A 197 -10.84 0.85 2.33
CA ALA A 197 -9.52 1.47 2.31
C ALA A 197 -9.52 2.74 1.44
N ALA A 198 -10.16 2.71 0.27
CA ALA A 198 -10.32 3.89 -0.56
C ALA A 198 -11.14 4.99 0.11
N LEU A 199 -12.15 4.62 0.89
CA LEU A 199 -12.96 5.58 1.64
C LEU A 199 -12.13 6.31 2.69
N HIS A 200 -11.38 5.56 3.51
CA HIS A 200 -10.67 6.11 4.65
C HIS A 200 -9.36 6.78 4.27
N TYR A 201 -8.70 6.24 3.26
CA TYR A 201 -7.35 6.67 2.91
C TYR A 201 -7.28 7.48 1.63
N GLY A 202 -8.29 7.39 0.77
CA GLY A 202 -8.42 8.23 -0.40
C GLY A 202 -8.42 9.73 -0.11
N SER A 203 -8.03 10.47 -1.13
CA SER A 203 -7.83 11.92 -1.08
C SER A 203 -8.12 12.60 -2.40
N ASP A 204 -8.85 11.92 -3.29
CA ASP A 204 -9.28 12.53 -4.54
C ASP A 204 -10.09 13.81 -4.25
N PRO A 205 -9.76 14.96 -4.87
CA PRO A 205 -10.46 16.23 -4.64
C PRO A 205 -11.96 16.19 -4.96
N SER A 206 -12.42 15.22 -5.76
CA SER A 206 -13.84 14.98 -6.01
C SER A 206 -14.58 14.41 -4.80
N GLY A 207 -13.86 13.93 -3.79
CA GLY A 207 -14.41 13.18 -2.66
C GLY A 207 -14.67 11.71 -2.97
N ILE A 208 -14.32 11.23 -4.17
CA ILE A 208 -14.50 9.85 -4.62
C ILE A 208 -13.14 9.25 -4.94
N SER A 209 -12.71 8.28 -4.15
CA SER A 209 -11.44 7.59 -4.34
C SER A 209 -11.66 6.15 -4.79
N SER A 210 -10.91 5.71 -5.80
CA SER A 210 -10.90 4.31 -6.22
C SER A 210 -9.65 3.63 -5.70
N TYR A 211 -9.79 2.41 -5.16
CA TYR A 211 -8.64 1.68 -4.63
C TYR A 211 -7.54 1.45 -5.68
N SER A 212 -7.93 1.17 -6.93
CA SER A 212 -6.98 0.99 -8.04
C SER A 212 -6.24 2.28 -8.43
N ALA A 213 -6.76 3.45 -8.05
CA ALA A 213 -6.16 4.76 -8.30
C ALA A 213 -5.42 5.33 -7.08
N LEU A 214 -5.53 4.69 -5.92
CA LEU A 214 -4.72 5.03 -4.75
C LEU A 214 -3.25 4.73 -5.08
N SER A 215 -2.48 5.71 -5.53
CA SER A 215 -1.04 5.54 -5.59
C SER A 215 -0.49 5.40 -4.17
N PRO A 216 0.39 4.42 -3.87
CA PRO A 216 1.17 4.39 -2.64
C PRO A 216 1.79 5.77 -2.35
N SER A 217 2.31 6.45 -3.37
CA SER A 217 2.92 7.79 -3.28
C SER A 217 1.95 8.87 -2.79
N LEU A 218 0.68 8.82 -3.21
CA LEU A 218 -0.34 9.81 -2.79
C LEU A 218 -0.76 9.60 -1.33
N LEU A 219 -0.89 8.33 -0.93
CA LEU A 219 -1.17 7.93 0.45
C LEU A 219 -0.04 8.30 1.41
N ILE A 220 1.19 8.08 0.97
CA ILE A 220 2.40 8.48 1.68
C ILE A 220 2.45 10.00 1.82
N MET A 221 2.24 10.74 0.73
CA MET A 221 2.19 12.20 0.75
C MET A 221 1.11 12.74 1.71
N ASP A 222 -0.08 12.13 1.76
CA ASP A 222 -1.12 12.57 2.68
C ASP A 222 -0.85 12.20 4.13
N ILE A 223 -0.26 11.03 4.40
CA ILE A 223 0.15 10.66 5.76
C ILE A 223 1.29 11.56 6.26
N LEU A 224 2.18 11.98 5.36
CA LEU A 224 3.28 12.89 5.66
C LEU A 224 2.81 14.36 5.80
N LYS A 225 1.80 14.80 5.03
CA LYS A 225 1.29 16.19 5.02
C LYS A 225 0.14 16.43 5.99
N ASP A 226 -0.78 15.49 6.15
CA ASP A 226 -1.95 15.58 7.03
C ASP A 226 -1.86 14.54 8.16
N GLY A 227 -1.38 15.01 9.30
CA GLY A 227 -1.18 14.17 10.50
C GLY A 227 -2.47 13.61 11.11
N SER A 228 -3.66 14.00 10.66
CA SER A 228 -4.94 13.53 11.22
C SER A 228 -5.17 12.03 10.98
N LYS A 229 -4.98 11.56 9.74
CA LYS A 229 -5.09 10.14 9.35
C LYS A 229 -4.05 9.29 10.08
N ARG A 230 -2.82 9.81 10.17
CA ARG A 230 -1.73 9.18 10.94
C ARG A 230 -2.09 9.04 12.42
N ASN A 231 -2.59 10.11 13.04
CA ASN A 231 -2.93 10.11 14.46
C ASN A 231 -4.06 9.11 14.74
N ALA A 232 -5.08 9.03 13.89
CA ALA A 232 -6.16 8.05 14.05
C ALA A 232 -5.67 6.59 14.06
N ILE A 233 -4.75 6.23 13.15
CA ILE A 233 -4.15 4.87 13.14
C ILE A 233 -3.25 4.67 14.36
N ASN A 234 -2.41 5.65 14.69
CA ASN A 234 -1.54 5.57 15.85
C ASN A 234 -2.32 5.44 17.16
N ASP A 235 -3.41 6.18 17.33
CA ASP A 235 -4.23 6.15 18.54
C ASP A 235 -4.92 4.80 18.68
N LYS A 236 -5.42 4.20 17.58
CA LYS A 236 -5.93 2.82 17.57
C LYS A 236 -4.85 1.80 17.94
N LEU A 237 -3.65 1.91 17.37
CA LEU A 237 -2.55 0.96 17.61
C LEU A 237 -1.94 1.10 19.01
N LYS A 238 -1.87 2.31 19.57
CA LYS A 238 -1.36 2.57 20.93
C LYS A 238 -2.16 1.87 22.02
N LEU A 239 -3.43 1.57 21.77
CA LEU A 239 -4.27 0.78 22.69
C LEU A 239 -3.79 -0.69 22.79
N TYR A 240 -2.96 -1.15 21.86
CA TYR A 240 -2.45 -2.51 21.79
C TYR A 240 -0.92 -2.55 21.59
N PRO A 241 -0.13 -2.27 22.65
CA PRO A 241 1.33 -2.23 22.57
C PRO A 241 1.96 -3.53 22.02
N GLU A 242 1.34 -4.68 22.26
CA GLU A 242 1.80 -5.97 21.75
C GLU A 242 1.68 -6.09 20.22
N LEU A 243 0.70 -5.40 19.63
CA LEU A 243 0.51 -5.34 18.19
C LEU A 243 1.56 -4.42 17.56
N VAL A 244 1.79 -3.25 18.16
CA VAL A 244 2.87 -2.33 17.75
C VAL A 244 4.22 -3.05 17.77
N GLN A 245 4.54 -3.74 18.86
CA GLN A 245 5.80 -4.50 18.97
C GLN A 245 5.88 -5.60 17.90
N THR A 246 4.77 -6.30 17.66
CA THR A 246 4.73 -7.34 16.63
C THR A 246 4.97 -6.76 15.24
N LEU A 247 4.36 -5.61 14.94
CA LEU A 247 4.47 -4.92 13.67
C LEU A 247 5.89 -4.40 13.42
N LYS A 248 6.53 -3.79 14.43
CA LYS A 248 7.94 -3.38 14.37
C LYS A 248 8.85 -4.57 14.10
N THR A 249 8.77 -5.60 14.94
CA THR A 249 9.59 -6.81 14.77
C THR A 249 9.27 -7.54 13.46
N PHE A 250 8.06 -7.41 12.93
CA PHE A 250 7.69 -7.94 11.63
C PHE A 250 8.40 -7.24 10.48
N PHE A 251 8.42 -5.90 10.48
CA PHE A 251 9.14 -5.12 9.49
C PHE A 251 10.67 -5.27 9.60
N GLU A 252 11.22 -5.31 10.82
CA GLU A 252 12.65 -5.57 11.07
C GLU A 252 13.09 -6.97 10.63
N ASN A 253 12.16 -7.91 10.48
CA ASN A 253 12.43 -9.30 10.12
C ASN A 253 11.84 -9.64 8.76
N ASP A 254 11.99 -8.73 7.80
CA ASP A 254 11.75 -8.99 6.38
C ASP A 254 10.30 -9.37 6.08
N VAL A 255 9.34 -8.81 6.84
CA VAL A 255 7.91 -9.07 6.63
C VAL A 255 7.62 -10.58 6.72
N SER A 256 8.42 -11.32 7.50
CA SER A 256 8.36 -12.78 7.59
C SER A 256 7.76 -13.24 8.91
N PRO A 257 6.52 -13.79 8.92
CA PRO A 257 5.89 -14.25 10.16
C PRO A 257 6.70 -15.34 10.88
N VAL A 258 7.50 -16.10 10.14
CA VAL A 258 8.38 -17.15 10.67
C VAL A 258 9.57 -16.54 11.40
N LYS A 259 10.27 -15.58 10.79
CA LYS A 259 11.42 -14.91 11.41
C LYS A 259 10.97 -14.11 12.64
N THR A 260 9.87 -13.37 12.52
CA THR A 260 9.28 -12.60 13.63
C THR A 260 8.90 -13.50 14.80
N ALA A 261 8.27 -14.65 14.55
CA ALA A 261 7.92 -15.61 15.60
C ALA A 261 9.15 -16.11 16.36
N LYS A 262 10.25 -16.38 15.65
CA LYS A 262 11.52 -16.80 16.25
C LYS A 262 12.11 -15.72 17.16
N ILE A 263 12.12 -14.46 16.71
CA ILE A 263 12.62 -13.32 17.51
C ILE A 263 11.73 -13.07 18.74
N MET A 264 10.42 -13.05 18.54
CA MET A 264 9.46 -12.79 19.61
C MET A 264 9.23 -13.99 20.53
N LYS A 265 9.82 -15.15 20.24
CA LYS A 265 9.66 -16.41 20.98
C LYS A 265 8.20 -16.82 21.14
N VAL A 266 7.40 -16.62 20.09
CA VAL A 266 6.00 -17.07 20.01
C VAL A 266 5.80 -17.98 18.81
N HIS A 267 4.63 -18.60 18.70
CA HIS A 267 4.30 -19.42 17.53
C HIS A 267 4.00 -18.51 16.31
N ARG A 268 4.30 -18.99 15.09
CA ARG A 268 3.98 -18.28 13.83
C ARG A 268 2.52 -17.85 13.76
N ASN A 269 1.60 -18.72 14.19
CA ASN A 269 0.17 -18.43 14.18
C ASN A 269 -0.19 -17.26 15.10
N THR A 270 0.54 -17.08 16.21
CA THR A 270 0.36 -15.92 17.08
C THR A 270 0.74 -14.62 16.36
N ILE A 271 1.82 -14.63 15.57
CA ILE A 271 2.19 -13.49 14.72
C ILE A 271 1.09 -13.23 13.67
N LEU A 272 0.66 -14.26 12.94
CA LEU A 272 -0.40 -14.11 11.94
C LEU A 272 -1.69 -13.55 12.53
N ASN A 273 -2.12 -14.05 13.70
CA ASN A 273 -3.30 -13.54 14.38
C ASN A 273 -3.15 -12.06 14.79
N ARG A 274 -1.96 -11.65 15.23
CA ARG A 274 -1.69 -10.24 15.56
C ARG A 274 -1.65 -9.34 14.33
N LEU A 275 -1.06 -9.80 13.23
CA LEU A 275 -1.08 -9.08 11.95
C LEU A 275 -2.50 -8.94 11.40
N ASN A 276 -3.31 -10.00 11.50
CA ASN A 276 -4.73 -9.93 11.16
C ASN A 276 -5.46 -8.92 12.05
N LYS A 277 -5.22 -8.93 13.37
CA LYS A 277 -5.82 -7.95 14.28
C LYS A 277 -5.40 -6.50 13.97
N ILE A 278 -4.16 -6.27 13.53
CA ILE A 278 -3.71 -4.95 13.06
C ILE A 278 -4.53 -4.53 11.85
N ARG A 279 -4.60 -5.39 10.83
CA ARG A 279 -5.44 -5.16 9.64
C ARG A 279 -6.89 -4.86 10.01
N ASP A 280 -7.47 -5.59 10.95
CA ASP A 280 -8.87 -5.39 11.33
C ASP A 280 -9.08 -4.04 12.04
N LEU A 281 -8.07 -3.56 12.79
CA LEU A 281 -8.11 -2.25 13.46
C LEU A 281 -7.86 -1.08 12.50
N THR A 282 -6.92 -1.27 11.58
CA THR A 282 -6.37 -0.20 10.73
C THR A 282 -6.83 -0.28 9.29
N TYR A 283 -7.58 -1.31 8.88
CA TYR A 283 -7.95 -1.59 7.49
C TYR A 283 -6.77 -1.62 6.50
N LEU A 284 -5.55 -1.78 7.03
CA LEU A 284 -4.30 -1.84 6.27
C LEU A 284 -3.67 -3.19 6.59
N ASP A 285 -3.49 -4.06 5.59
CA ASP A 285 -2.87 -5.36 5.82
C ASP A 285 -1.34 -5.23 5.81
N PRO A 286 -0.62 -5.48 6.93
CA PRO A 286 0.85 -5.39 6.97
C PRO A 286 1.56 -6.30 5.96
N LYS A 287 0.88 -7.35 5.46
CA LYS A 287 1.42 -8.30 4.48
C LYS A 287 1.26 -7.81 3.04
N ILE A 288 0.35 -6.87 2.79
CA ILE A 288 0.20 -6.21 1.50
C ILE A 288 1.25 -5.10 1.45
N PHE A 289 2.05 -5.08 0.38
CA PHE A 289 3.19 -4.17 0.26
C PHE A 289 2.81 -2.70 0.53
N LYS A 290 1.83 -2.18 -0.22
CA LYS A 290 1.33 -0.80 -0.10
C LYS A 290 0.85 -0.44 1.30
N ASP A 291 0.03 -1.31 1.90
CA ASP A 291 -0.50 -1.12 3.25
C ASP A 291 0.59 -1.25 4.32
N GLY A 292 1.51 -2.18 4.14
CA GLY A 292 2.67 -2.40 5.00
C GLY A 292 3.63 -1.21 5.01
N VAL A 293 3.89 -0.60 3.84
CA VAL A 293 4.67 0.64 3.72
C VAL A 293 4.00 1.78 4.48
N ILE A 294 2.68 1.95 4.31
CA ILE A 294 1.89 2.95 5.05
C ILE A 294 2.03 2.76 6.55
N LEU A 295 1.81 1.53 7.03
CA LEU A 295 1.92 1.19 8.44
C LEU A 295 3.34 1.40 8.99
N TYR A 296 4.35 1.08 8.20
CA TYR A 296 5.75 1.30 8.55
C TYR A 296 6.06 2.78 8.74
N LEU A 297 5.66 3.64 7.79
CA LEU A 297 5.88 5.08 7.87
C LEU A 297 5.12 5.72 9.04
N ILE A 298 3.91 5.26 9.33
CA ILE A 298 3.14 5.69 10.50
C ILE A 298 3.87 5.33 11.80
N LEU A 299 4.42 4.11 11.90
CA LEU A 299 5.21 3.69 13.05
C LEU A 299 6.47 4.53 13.22
N MET A 300 7.28 4.70 12.17
CA MET A 300 8.53 5.45 12.23
C MET A 300 8.32 6.92 12.58
N SER A 301 7.28 7.54 12.01
CA SER A 301 6.97 8.94 12.29
C SER A 301 6.33 9.19 13.67
N SER A 302 5.90 8.13 14.38
CA SER A 302 5.43 8.21 15.77
C SER A 302 6.58 8.24 16.79
N GLU A 303 7.78 7.79 16.40
CA GLU A 303 8.97 7.77 17.26
C GLU A 303 9.68 9.13 17.34
N VAL A 304 9.51 9.96 16.30
CA VAL A 304 10.13 11.29 16.16
C VAL A 304 9.56 12.34 17.15
N LYS A 305 8.56 11.99 17.98
CA LYS A 305 8.02 12.86 19.05
C LYS A 305 8.42 12.40 20.46
N SER A 306 9.70 12.10 20.62
CA SER A 306 10.33 11.90 21.93
C SER A 306 11.52 12.85 22.10
N ASP A 307 11.31 14.15 21.91
CA ASP A 307 12.16 15.24 22.40
C ASP A 307 11.37 16.56 22.42
#